data_AF-A0A812A2I0-F1
#
_entry.id   AF-A0A812A2I0-F1
#
_cell.length_a   1.000
_cell.length_b   1.000
_cell.length_c   1.000
_cell.angle_alpha   90.00
_cell.angle_beta   90.00
_cell.angle_gamma   90.00
#
_symmetry.space_group_name_H-M   'P 1'
#
loop_
_entity.id
_entity.type
_entity.pdbx_description
1 polymer ?
#
loop_
_entity_poly.entity_id
_entity_poly.type
_entity_poly.pdbx_seq_one_letter_code
_entity_poly.pdbx_strand_id
1 'polypeptide(L)'
;MRGSNQIDLMLLKIVIFLTLLLLMNTAAACITQDTTVIINSKNITSTTTVYYTGNDSTRLQTMIDMQGDNNSYVNAWELLKYENTKRKQMVLIPYTVENASIQQINKDVTIDRETIGKTNTTRQINVSTTLSSDYTCKNKTLITIKPPDNRTSVLIHENMEIEQIIPLLKTKEVECYQQVTLQINDTTTFKLAPKKKAPIVQNTTEYINTSEVETTANQQNETDNMLFIVFAIPVLLIILLITLYRRK
;
A
#
# COMPACT_ATOMS: atom_id res chain seq x y z
N MET A 1 -35.94 56.91 -20.20
CA MET A 1 -34.90 55.94 -20.60
C MET A 1 -34.15 55.40 -19.36
N ARG A 2 -34.80 54.56 -18.54
CA ARG A 2 -34.21 54.00 -17.30
C ARG A 2 -34.19 52.46 -17.26
N GLY A 3 -34.72 51.79 -18.29
CA GLY A 3 -34.87 50.32 -18.34
C GLY A 3 -33.69 49.55 -18.94
N SER A 4 -32.82 50.19 -19.73
CA SER A 4 -31.68 49.49 -20.39
C SER A 4 -30.63 49.02 -19.38
N ASN A 5 -30.20 49.93 -18.50
CA ASN A 5 -29.12 49.65 -17.55
C ASN A 5 -29.47 48.55 -16.52
N GLN A 6 -30.76 48.32 -16.26
CA GLN A 6 -31.20 47.29 -15.31
C GLN A 6 -31.18 45.89 -15.94
N ILE A 7 -31.52 45.80 -17.24
CA ILE A 7 -31.47 44.56 -18.01
C ILE A 7 -30.00 44.13 -18.22
N ASP A 8 -29.12 45.08 -18.55
CA ASP A 8 -27.69 44.81 -18.74
C ASP A 8 -27.01 44.34 -17.44
N LEU A 9 -27.39 44.91 -16.30
CA LEU A 9 -26.89 44.49 -14.99
C LEU A 9 -27.41 43.10 -14.58
N MET A 10 -28.65 42.74 -14.96
CA MET A 10 -29.20 41.40 -14.74
C MET A 10 -28.52 40.36 -15.62
N LEU A 11 -28.32 40.66 -16.90
CA LEU A 11 -27.63 39.78 -17.86
C LEU A 11 -26.19 39.52 -17.42
N LEU A 12 -25.47 40.55 -16.98
CA LEU A 12 -24.12 40.42 -16.46
C LEU A 12 -24.05 39.50 -15.22
N LYS A 13 -25.01 39.63 -14.29
CA LYS A 13 -25.10 38.76 -13.11
C LYS A 13 -25.40 37.31 -13.48
N ILE A 14 -26.26 37.07 -14.47
CA ILE A 14 -26.57 35.73 -14.96
C ILE A 14 -25.34 35.10 -15.63
N VAL A 15 -24.61 35.86 -16.44
CA VAL A 15 -23.36 35.39 -17.08
C VAL A 15 -22.30 35.09 -16.03
N ILE A 16 -22.11 35.96 -15.02
CA ILE A 16 -21.17 35.70 -13.91
C ILE A 16 -21.60 34.49 -13.08
N PHE A 17 -22.90 34.30 -12.84
CA PHE A 17 -23.41 33.15 -12.12
C PHE A 17 -23.21 31.85 -12.92
N LEU A 18 -23.49 31.86 -14.24
CA LEU A 18 -23.24 30.71 -15.12
C LEU A 18 -21.76 30.37 -15.21
N THR A 19 -20.88 31.37 -15.32
CA THR A 19 -19.43 31.13 -15.37
C THR A 19 -18.90 30.63 -14.03
N LEU A 20 -19.38 31.16 -12.89
CA LEU A 20 -19.04 30.59 -11.57
C LEU A 20 -19.54 29.15 -11.42
N LEU A 21 -20.76 28.86 -11.89
CA LEU A 21 -21.35 27.51 -11.84
C LEU A 21 -20.54 26.51 -12.71
N LEU A 22 -20.06 26.97 -13.87
CA LEU A 22 -19.17 26.19 -14.75
C LEU A 22 -17.76 26.01 -14.16
N LEU A 23 -17.26 26.98 -13.40
CA LEU A 23 -15.94 26.92 -12.75
C LEU A 23 -15.92 26.04 -11.48
N MET A 24 -17.07 25.82 -10.82
CA MET A 24 -17.12 25.10 -9.54
C MET A 24 -17.29 23.58 -9.63
N ASN A 25 -17.50 23.00 -10.81
CA ASN A 25 -17.86 21.58 -10.95
C ASN A 25 -16.86 20.68 -11.70
N THR A 26 -15.65 21.14 -11.98
CA THR A 26 -14.60 20.25 -12.47
C THR A 26 -13.68 19.84 -11.31
N ALA A 27 -14.19 18.97 -10.43
CA ALA A 27 -13.28 18.10 -9.69
C ALA A 27 -12.50 17.31 -10.74
N ALA A 28 -11.28 17.75 -11.05
CA ALA A 28 -10.48 17.20 -12.12
C ALA A 28 -10.26 15.71 -11.82
N ALA A 29 -10.80 14.85 -12.68
CA ALA A 29 -10.45 13.43 -12.66
C ALA A 29 -8.94 13.35 -12.97
N CYS A 30 -8.20 12.77 -12.05
CA CYS A 30 -6.76 12.63 -12.17
C CYS A 30 -6.35 11.23 -11.74
N ILE A 31 -5.46 10.63 -12.52
CA ILE A 31 -4.72 9.43 -12.16
C ILE A 31 -3.31 9.87 -11.80
N THR A 32 -2.94 9.73 -10.53
CA THR A 32 -1.57 9.95 -10.06
C THR A 32 -0.95 8.64 -9.62
N GLN A 33 0.37 8.58 -9.61
CA GLN A 33 1.11 7.38 -9.26
C GLN A 33 2.32 7.75 -8.41
N ASP A 34 2.47 7.13 -7.25
CA ASP A 34 3.68 7.25 -6.45
C ASP A 34 4.42 5.91 -6.47
N THR A 35 5.70 5.94 -6.83
CA THR A 35 6.55 4.75 -6.80
C THR A 35 7.69 4.93 -5.80
N THR A 36 7.86 3.93 -4.94
CA THR A 36 9.00 3.83 -4.02
C THR A 36 9.79 2.57 -4.37
N VAL A 37 11.07 2.75 -4.71
CA VAL A 37 12.00 1.65 -4.98
C VAL A 37 13.01 1.57 -3.84
N ILE A 38 13.05 0.45 -3.15
CA ILE A 38 14.00 0.15 -2.08
C ILE A 38 15.04 -0.82 -2.61
N ILE A 39 16.32 -0.46 -2.49
CA ILE A 39 17.46 -1.24 -2.96
C ILE A 39 18.34 -1.59 -1.77
N ASN A 40 18.67 -2.87 -1.62
CA ASN A 40 19.69 -3.34 -0.67
C ASN A 40 20.60 -4.38 -1.35
N SER A 41 21.57 -4.95 -0.63
CA SER A 41 22.55 -5.88 -1.21
C SER A 41 22.01 -7.19 -1.81
N LYS A 42 20.76 -7.56 -1.55
CA LYS A 42 20.19 -8.88 -1.90
C LYS A 42 18.87 -8.81 -2.67
N ASN A 43 18.12 -7.73 -2.53
CA ASN A 43 16.81 -7.59 -3.16
C ASN A 43 16.47 -6.13 -3.48
N ILE A 44 15.56 -6.00 -4.44
CA ILE A 44 14.91 -4.74 -4.80
C ILE A 44 13.42 -4.93 -4.53
N THR A 45 12.84 -4.01 -3.78
CA THR A 45 11.39 -3.94 -3.59
C THR A 45 10.88 -2.66 -4.23
N SER A 46 9.90 -2.75 -5.12
CA SER A 46 9.21 -1.60 -5.69
C SER A 46 7.76 -1.61 -5.29
N THR A 47 7.30 -0.56 -4.63
CA THR A 47 5.89 -0.33 -4.32
C THR A 47 5.38 0.82 -5.15
N THR A 48 4.34 0.56 -5.94
CA THR A 48 3.68 1.55 -6.78
C THR A 48 2.24 1.69 -6.32
N THR A 49 1.84 2.90 -5.93
CA THR A 49 0.45 3.21 -5.58
C THR A 49 -0.13 4.13 -6.64
N VAL A 50 -1.21 3.69 -7.28
CA VAL A 50 -1.98 4.49 -8.25
C VAL A 50 -3.23 5.00 -7.56
N TYR A 51 -3.48 6.29 -7.68
CA TYR A 51 -4.64 6.98 -7.11
C TYR A 51 -5.59 7.36 -8.23
N TYR A 52 -6.83 6.94 -8.12
CA TYR A 52 -7.91 7.26 -9.05
C TYR A 52 -8.91 8.19 -8.37
N THR A 53 -9.28 9.28 -9.02
CA THR A 53 -10.21 10.28 -8.47
C THR A 53 -11.32 10.63 -9.46
N GLY A 54 -12.47 11.10 -8.94
CA GLY A 54 -13.56 11.60 -9.78
C GLY A 54 -14.15 10.53 -10.71
N ASN A 55 -14.13 10.83 -12.01
CA ASN A 55 -14.65 9.91 -13.02
C ASN A 55 -13.78 8.64 -13.17
N ASP A 56 -12.48 8.73 -12.89
CA ASP A 56 -11.57 7.59 -13.01
C ASP A 56 -11.79 6.54 -11.92
N SER A 57 -12.11 6.96 -10.70
CA SER A 57 -12.49 6.03 -9.63
C SER A 57 -13.81 5.33 -9.91
N THR A 58 -14.79 6.06 -10.46
CA THR A 58 -16.07 5.49 -10.92
C THR A 58 -15.83 4.40 -11.96
N ARG A 59 -15.02 4.71 -12.99
CA ARG A 59 -14.67 3.77 -14.05
C ARG A 59 -13.97 2.53 -13.51
N LEU A 60 -13.05 2.69 -12.56
CA LEU A 60 -12.37 1.57 -11.92
C LEU A 60 -13.35 0.70 -11.10
N GLN A 61 -14.24 1.30 -10.31
CA GLN A 61 -15.30 0.57 -9.59
C GLN A 61 -16.19 -0.23 -10.54
N THR A 62 -16.64 0.38 -11.64
CA THR A 62 -17.42 -0.34 -12.67
C THR A 62 -16.62 -1.49 -13.28
N MET A 63 -15.31 -1.34 -13.51
CA MET A 63 -14.47 -2.44 -13.98
C MET A 63 -14.34 -3.59 -12.98
N ILE A 64 -14.36 -3.30 -11.68
CA ILE A 64 -14.36 -4.32 -10.62
C ILE A 64 -15.72 -5.02 -10.58
N ASP A 65 -16.82 -4.26 -10.62
CA ASP A 65 -18.21 -4.74 -10.68
C ASP A 65 -18.47 -5.64 -11.90
N MET A 66 -17.96 -5.27 -13.08
CA MET A 66 -18.09 -6.07 -14.31
C MET A 66 -17.35 -7.42 -14.27
N GLN A 67 -16.48 -7.67 -13.28
CA GLN A 67 -15.92 -9.01 -13.04
C GLN A 67 -16.87 -9.91 -12.22
N GLY A 68 -18.08 -9.41 -11.92
CA GLY A 68 -19.20 -10.08 -11.27
C GLY A 68 -20.56 -9.70 -11.89
N ASP A 69 -21.62 -9.67 -11.07
CA ASP A 69 -22.98 -9.35 -11.51
C ASP A 69 -23.14 -7.83 -11.58
N ASN A 70 -23.37 -7.28 -12.78
CA ASN A 70 -23.47 -5.83 -13.08
C ASN A 70 -24.68 -5.16 -12.38
N ASN A 71 -24.60 -4.99 -11.06
CA ASN A 71 -25.65 -4.44 -10.21
C ASN A 71 -25.25 -3.09 -9.59
N SER A 72 -24.15 -2.48 -10.06
CA SER A 72 -23.62 -1.20 -9.58
C SER A 72 -23.20 -1.23 -8.10
N TYR A 73 -22.80 -2.41 -7.61
CA TYR A 73 -22.39 -2.64 -6.23
C TYR A 73 -21.18 -3.57 -6.17
N VAL A 74 -20.03 -3.02 -5.79
CA VAL A 74 -18.80 -3.79 -5.61
C VAL A 74 -18.87 -4.59 -4.32
N ASN A 75 -18.84 -5.91 -4.41
CA ASN A 75 -18.71 -6.80 -3.26
C ASN A 75 -17.26 -7.25 -3.02
N ALA A 76 -16.99 -7.82 -1.85
CA ALA A 76 -15.66 -8.27 -1.46
C ALA A 76 -15.10 -9.37 -2.40
N TRP A 77 -15.96 -10.20 -2.99
CA TRP A 77 -15.54 -11.28 -3.87
C TRP A 77 -15.09 -10.77 -5.25
N GLU A 78 -15.75 -9.77 -5.81
CA GLU A 78 -15.32 -9.07 -7.03
C GLU A 78 -13.98 -8.34 -6.82
N LEU A 79 -13.80 -7.72 -5.65
CA LEU A 79 -12.53 -7.10 -5.29
C LEU A 79 -11.39 -8.13 -5.31
N LEU A 80 -11.58 -9.27 -4.64
CA LEU A 80 -10.60 -10.36 -4.61
C LEU A 80 -10.31 -10.94 -5.99
N LYS A 81 -11.34 -11.10 -6.84
CA LYS A 81 -11.17 -11.52 -8.24
C LYS A 81 -10.33 -10.53 -9.04
N TYR A 82 -10.60 -9.24 -8.88
CA TYR A 82 -9.87 -8.20 -9.58
C TYR A 82 -8.40 -8.16 -9.14
N GLU A 83 -8.12 -8.21 -7.84
CA GLU A 83 -6.77 -8.30 -7.29
C GLU A 83 -6.00 -9.51 -7.85
N ASN A 84 -6.65 -10.68 -7.88
CA ASN A 84 -6.05 -11.90 -8.43
C ASN A 84 -5.76 -11.77 -9.94
N THR A 85 -6.68 -11.16 -10.69
CA THR A 85 -6.49 -10.89 -12.12
C THR A 85 -5.32 -9.92 -12.35
N LYS A 86 -5.22 -8.85 -11.56
CA LYS A 86 -4.11 -7.90 -11.61
C LYS A 86 -2.78 -8.51 -11.20
N ARG A 87 -2.78 -9.44 -10.25
CA ARG A 87 -1.58 -10.21 -9.89
C ARG A 87 -1.07 -11.03 -11.08
N LYS A 88 -1.96 -11.63 -11.88
CA LYS A 88 -1.60 -12.47 -13.05
C LYS A 88 -1.19 -11.68 -14.30
N GLN A 89 -1.78 -10.52 -14.55
CA GLN A 89 -1.37 -9.67 -15.68
C GLN A 89 0.09 -9.22 -15.45
N MET A 90 1.00 -9.56 -16.35
CA MET A 90 2.45 -9.28 -16.22
C MET A 90 2.65 -7.76 -16.09
N VAL A 91 3.24 -7.32 -14.97
CA VAL A 91 3.41 -5.89 -14.65
C VAL A 91 4.85 -5.53 -14.92
N LEU A 92 5.04 -4.52 -15.76
CA LEU A 92 6.34 -3.93 -16.09
C LEU A 92 7.18 -3.76 -14.83
N ILE A 93 8.36 -4.37 -14.78
CA ILE A 93 9.33 -4.11 -13.70
C ILE A 93 9.87 -2.69 -13.95
N PRO A 94 9.77 -1.76 -12.99
CA PRO A 94 10.19 -0.36 -13.19
C PRO A 94 11.72 -0.20 -13.14
N TYR A 95 12.46 -1.31 -13.07
CA TYR A 95 13.90 -1.35 -13.00
C TYR A 95 14.49 -2.51 -13.80
N THR A 96 15.72 -2.35 -14.23
CA THR A 96 16.56 -3.43 -14.77
C THR A 96 17.83 -3.54 -13.93
N VAL A 97 18.33 -4.76 -13.78
CA VAL A 97 19.58 -5.04 -13.08
C VAL A 97 20.53 -5.72 -14.05
N GLU A 98 21.65 -5.08 -14.38
CA GLU A 98 22.69 -5.70 -15.19
C GLU A 98 23.61 -6.58 -14.33
N ASN A 99 24.16 -7.63 -14.94
CA ASN A 99 25.11 -8.56 -14.31
C ASN A 99 24.56 -9.37 -13.11
N ALA A 100 23.24 -9.39 -12.92
CA ALA A 100 22.57 -10.21 -11.91
C ALA A 100 21.50 -11.09 -12.54
N SER A 101 21.32 -12.29 -11.98
CA SER A 101 20.10 -13.07 -12.20
C SER A 101 19.02 -12.48 -11.29
N ILE A 102 17.86 -12.16 -11.87
CA ILE A 102 16.72 -11.61 -11.14
C ILE A 102 15.70 -12.74 -11.00
N GLN A 103 15.37 -13.09 -9.76
CA GLN A 103 14.20 -13.92 -9.48
C GLN A 103 13.11 -13.02 -8.93
N GLN A 104 11.98 -12.93 -9.64
CA GLN A 104 10.79 -12.27 -9.11
C GLN A 104 10.13 -13.24 -8.12
N ILE A 105 10.08 -12.86 -6.85
CA ILE A 105 9.63 -13.76 -5.79
C ILE A 105 8.19 -13.44 -5.37
N ASN A 106 7.88 -12.15 -5.15
CA ASN A 106 6.57 -11.75 -4.62
C ASN A 106 5.96 -10.63 -5.45
N LYS A 107 4.67 -10.78 -5.76
CA LYS A 107 3.83 -9.72 -6.34
C LYS A 107 2.52 -9.66 -5.57
N ASP A 108 2.32 -8.55 -4.89
CA ASP A 108 1.08 -8.28 -4.16
C ASP A 108 0.36 -7.09 -4.78
N VAL A 109 -0.96 -7.21 -4.88
CA VAL A 109 -1.85 -6.15 -5.33
C VAL A 109 -2.88 -5.97 -4.24
N THR A 110 -3.01 -4.75 -3.77
CA THR A 110 -3.97 -4.37 -2.73
C THR A 110 -4.80 -3.22 -3.25
N ILE A 111 -6.12 -3.33 -3.11
CA ILE A 111 -7.06 -2.25 -3.40
C ILE A 111 -7.67 -1.80 -2.07
N ASP A 112 -7.94 -0.51 -1.92
CA ASP A 112 -8.59 -0.03 -0.71
C ASP A 112 -9.95 -0.69 -0.46
N ARG A 113 -10.30 -0.80 0.83
CA ARG A 113 -11.59 -1.35 1.26
C ARG A 113 -12.74 -0.36 1.00
N GLU A 114 -12.43 0.92 0.85
CA GLU A 114 -13.42 1.97 0.58
C GLU A 114 -14.07 1.82 -0.81
N THR A 115 -13.48 1.00 -1.67
CA THR A 115 -14.04 0.57 -2.96
C THR A 115 -15.29 -0.31 -2.80
N ILE A 116 -15.49 -0.99 -1.66
CA ILE A 116 -16.68 -1.84 -1.43
C ILE A 116 -17.95 -0.96 -1.30
N GLY A 117 -19.02 -1.41 -1.95
CA GLY A 117 -20.34 -0.79 -1.89
C GLY A 117 -20.80 -0.20 -3.22
N LYS A 118 -21.77 0.71 -3.15
CA LYS A 118 -22.32 1.38 -4.35
C LYS A 118 -21.25 2.20 -5.07
N THR A 119 -21.28 2.13 -6.40
CA THR A 119 -20.39 2.93 -7.24
C THR A 119 -20.60 4.43 -7.01
N ASN A 120 -19.54 5.18 -6.68
CA ASN A 120 -19.61 6.61 -6.34
C ASN A 120 -18.45 7.41 -6.95
N THR A 121 -18.75 8.61 -7.47
CA THR A 121 -17.84 9.53 -8.16
C THR A 121 -16.93 10.34 -7.25
N THR A 122 -17.17 10.36 -5.93
CA THR A 122 -16.41 11.25 -5.01
C THR A 122 -15.26 10.59 -4.28
N ARG A 123 -15.05 9.28 -4.46
CA ARG A 123 -14.02 8.54 -3.70
C ARG A 123 -12.70 8.53 -4.44
N GLN A 124 -11.62 8.62 -3.68
CA GLN A 124 -10.29 8.26 -4.15
C GLN A 124 -10.15 6.74 -4.02
N ILE A 125 -9.65 6.08 -5.07
CA ILE A 125 -9.33 4.65 -5.02
C ILE A 125 -7.83 4.47 -5.15
N ASN A 126 -7.26 3.71 -4.22
CA ASN A 126 -5.84 3.42 -4.16
C ASN A 126 -5.60 1.98 -4.55
N VAL A 127 -4.76 1.77 -5.56
CA VAL A 127 -4.29 0.46 -5.96
C VAL A 127 -2.78 0.41 -5.72
N SER A 128 -2.35 -0.37 -4.74
CA SER A 128 -0.94 -0.58 -4.45
C SER A 128 -0.45 -1.89 -5.03
N THR A 129 0.65 -1.85 -5.77
CA THR A 129 1.35 -3.02 -6.30
C THR A 129 2.74 -3.08 -5.71
N THR A 130 3.04 -4.13 -4.96
CA THR A 130 4.38 -4.41 -4.44
C THR A 130 5.02 -5.52 -5.23
N LEU A 131 6.24 -5.27 -5.71
CA LEU A 131 7.08 -6.22 -6.42
C LEU A 131 8.37 -6.40 -5.64
N SER A 132 8.73 -7.64 -5.31
CA SER A 132 10.04 -7.97 -4.76
C SER A 132 10.81 -8.86 -5.73
N SER A 133 12.06 -8.51 -5.98
CA SER A 133 12.98 -9.34 -6.75
C SER A 133 14.29 -9.52 -6.01
N ASP A 134 14.68 -10.77 -5.84
CA ASP A 134 15.98 -11.10 -5.30
C ASP A 134 17.01 -11.10 -6.41
N TYR A 135 18.22 -10.66 -6.08
CA TYR A 135 19.34 -10.60 -6.98
C TYR A 135 20.66 -10.81 -6.24
N THR A 136 21.63 -11.40 -6.92
CA THR A 136 22.98 -11.54 -6.37
C THR A 136 23.82 -10.35 -6.80
N CYS A 137 24.10 -9.43 -5.87
CA CYS A 137 24.99 -8.31 -6.12
C CYS A 137 26.43 -8.81 -6.37
N LYS A 138 26.98 -8.55 -7.56
CA LYS A 138 28.41 -8.69 -7.84
C LYS A 138 29.14 -7.39 -7.48
N ASN A 139 30.48 -7.40 -7.50
CA ASN A 139 31.32 -6.24 -7.14
C ASN A 139 30.92 -4.90 -7.80
N LYS A 140 30.16 -4.94 -8.92
CA LYS A 140 29.55 -3.78 -9.56
C LYS A 140 28.18 -4.16 -10.12
N THR A 141 27.11 -3.67 -9.49
CA THR A 141 25.75 -3.87 -9.99
C THR A 141 25.23 -2.55 -10.55
N LEU A 142 24.76 -2.58 -11.80
CA LEU A 142 24.09 -1.45 -12.43
C LEU A 142 22.59 -1.66 -12.32
N ILE A 143 21.91 -0.71 -11.69
CA ILE A 143 20.46 -0.70 -11.57
C ILE A 143 19.94 0.53 -12.30
N THR A 144 19.14 0.30 -13.32
CA THR A 144 18.50 1.37 -14.08
C THR A 144 17.04 1.43 -13.68
N ILE A 145 16.59 2.58 -13.19
CA ILE A 145 15.19 2.83 -12.84
C ILE A 145 14.59 3.72 -13.92
N LYS A 146 13.51 3.22 -14.53
CA LYS A 146 12.68 4.03 -15.40
C LYS A 146 11.45 4.45 -14.59
N PRO A 147 11.40 5.68 -14.08
CA PRO A 147 10.27 6.13 -13.29
C PRO A 147 9.00 6.07 -14.14
N PRO A 148 7.84 5.75 -13.57
CA PRO A 148 6.55 6.02 -14.19
C PRO A 148 6.36 7.53 -14.44
N ASP A 149 5.24 7.87 -15.09
CA ASP A 149 4.84 9.24 -15.45
C ASP A 149 4.71 10.23 -14.26
N ASN A 150 4.91 9.77 -13.02
CA ASN A 150 4.72 10.56 -11.80
C ASN A 150 5.93 10.41 -10.84
N ARG A 151 5.76 10.76 -9.55
CA ARG A 151 6.84 10.89 -8.57
C ARG A 151 7.45 9.53 -8.21
N THR A 152 8.78 9.43 -8.30
CA THR A 152 9.53 8.24 -7.89
C THR A 152 10.56 8.58 -6.82
N SER A 153 10.56 7.82 -5.72
CA SER A 153 11.58 7.88 -4.69
C SER A 153 12.38 6.59 -4.67
N VAL A 154 13.70 6.71 -4.63
CA VAL A 154 14.62 5.57 -4.52
C VAL A 154 15.27 5.64 -3.16
N LEU A 155 15.18 4.55 -2.40
CA LEU A 155 15.80 4.38 -1.09
C LEU A 155 16.89 3.32 -1.20
N ILE A 156 18.13 3.74 -1.09
CA ILE A 156 19.30 2.85 -1.15
C ILE A 156 19.77 2.61 0.29
N HIS A 157 19.67 1.37 0.75
CA HIS A 157 20.07 1.02 2.11
C HIS A 157 21.58 1.24 2.30
N GLU A 158 21.99 1.64 3.50
CA GLU A 158 23.38 1.93 3.87
C GLU A 158 24.37 0.77 3.65
N ASN A 159 23.90 -0.46 3.41
CA ASN A 159 24.76 -1.60 3.11
C ASN A 159 25.26 -1.62 1.66
N MET A 160 24.73 -0.72 0.83
CA MET A 160 25.19 -0.43 -0.52
C MET A 160 25.97 0.88 -0.53
N GLU A 161 27.03 0.92 -1.32
CA GLU A 161 27.79 2.11 -1.66
C GLU A 161 27.37 2.59 -3.04
N ILE A 162 26.99 3.87 -3.15
CA ILE A 162 26.68 4.50 -4.43
C ILE A 162 28.00 4.98 -5.05
N GLU A 163 28.53 4.25 -6.02
CA GLU A 163 29.71 4.67 -6.76
C GLU A 163 29.39 5.80 -7.77
N GLN A 164 28.20 5.76 -8.36
CA GLN A 164 27.77 6.73 -9.37
C GLN A 164 26.25 6.79 -9.51
N ILE A 165 25.73 7.98 -9.83
CA ILE A 165 24.34 8.22 -10.26
C ILE A 165 24.37 9.00 -11.58
N ILE A 166 23.61 8.53 -12.57
CA ILE A 166 23.48 9.19 -13.88
C ILE A 166 21.98 9.38 -14.18
N PRO A 167 21.49 10.61 -14.38
CA PRO A 167 22.20 11.89 -14.23
C PRO A 167 22.61 12.17 -12.79
N LEU A 168 23.49 13.14 -12.56
CA LEU A 168 23.92 13.51 -11.21
C LEU A 168 22.74 14.10 -10.43
N LEU A 169 22.28 13.37 -9.41
CA LEU A 169 21.18 13.78 -8.54
C LEU A 169 21.67 13.97 -7.11
N LYS A 170 21.01 14.87 -6.38
CA LYS A 170 21.25 15.05 -4.95
C LYS A 170 20.64 13.89 -4.18
N THR A 171 21.39 13.38 -3.21
CA THR A 171 20.91 12.40 -2.24
C THR A 171 20.64 13.08 -0.91
N LYS A 172 19.72 12.50 -0.12
CA LYS A 172 19.42 12.93 1.25
C LYS A 172 19.47 11.70 2.16
N GLU A 173 20.20 11.77 3.26
CA GLU A 173 20.18 10.71 4.27
C GLU A 173 18.88 10.76 5.09
N VAL A 174 18.24 9.60 5.22
CA VAL A 174 17.02 9.38 6.00
C VAL A 174 17.16 8.04 6.71
N GLU A 175 17.36 8.07 8.02
CA GLU A 175 17.61 6.88 8.83
C GLU A 175 18.79 6.05 8.28
N CYS A 176 18.59 4.77 7.98
CA CYS A 176 19.59 3.88 7.38
C CYS A 176 19.56 3.86 5.85
N TYR A 177 18.93 4.85 5.21
CA TYR A 177 18.78 4.95 3.75
C TYR A 177 19.35 6.25 3.19
N GLN A 178 19.85 6.16 1.96
CA GLN A 178 20.08 7.30 1.09
C GLN A 178 18.89 7.43 0.13
N GLN A 179 18.13 8.52 0.28
CA GLN A 179 16.98 8.84 -0.55
C GLN A 179 17.38 9.66 -1.77
N VAL A 180 16.89 9.26 -2.94
CA VAL A 180 16.99 10.00 -4.21
C VAL A 180 15.58 10.20 -4.74
N THR A 181 15.18 11.45 -4.99
CA THR A 181 13.91 11.74 -5.67
C THR A 181 14.17 11.90 -7.15
N LEU A 182 13.50 11.11 -7.98
CA LEU A 182 13.63 11.19 -9.43
C LEU A 182 12.60 12.19 -9.98
N GLN A 183 13.01 12.93 -11.01
CA GLN A 183 12.09 13.75 -11.81
C GLN A 183 11.28 12.86 -12.76
N ILE A 184 10.13 13.36 -13.17
CA ILE A 184 9.18 12.65 -14.04
C ILE A 184 9.88 12.28 -15.35
N ASN A 185 9.71 11.02 -15.80
CA ASN A 185 10.18 10.48 -17.08
C ASN A 185 11.71 10.35 -17.27
N ASP A 186 12.52 10.71 -16.29
CA ASP A 186 13.97 10.61 -16.40
C ASP A 186 14.49 9.25 -15.96
N THR A 187 15.08 8.51 -16.90
CA THR A 187 15.75 7.24 -16.58
C THR A 187 17.01 7.53 -15.77
N THR A 188 17.14 6.88 -14.62
CA THR A 188 18.29 7.04 -13.73
C THR A 188 19.02 5.73 -13.55
N THR A 189 20.33 5.72 -13.78
CA THR A 189 21.19 4.56 -13.57
C THR A 189 22.07 4.75 -12.35
N PHE A 190 22.05 3.75 -11.48
CA PHE A 190 22.86 3.67 -10.27
C PHE A 190 23.93 2.61 -10.45
N LYS A 191 25.18 2.98 -10.20
CA LYS A 191 26.28 2.03 -10.06
C LYS A 191 26.53 1.80 -8.58
N LEU A 192 26.22 0.60 -8.13
CA LEU A 192 26.26 0.24 -6.72
C LEU A 192 27.27 -0.88 -6.47
N ALA A 193 27.92 -0.83 -5.30
CA ALA A 193 28.77 -1.87 -4.77
C ALA A 193 28.33 -2.24 -3.35
N PRO A 194 28.45 -3.51 -2.92
CA PRO A 194 28.22 -3.85 -1.52
C PRO A 194 29.31 -3.19 -0.67
N LYS A 195 28.95 -2.55 0.45
CA LYS A 195 29.97 -2.05 1.38
C LYS A 195 30.80 -3.22 1.88
N LYS A 196 32.13 -3.12 1.73
CA LYS A 196 33.10 -4.15 2.19
C LYS A 196 33.00 -4.47 3.69
N LYS A 197 32.37 -3.58 4.46
CA LYS A 197 32.01 -3.76 5.87
C LYS A 197 30.49 -3.66 6.03
N ALA A 198 29.72 -4.50 5.34
CA ALA A 198 28.45 -4.89 5.97
C ALA A 198 28.86 -5.54 7.30
N PRO A 199 28.36 -5.07 8.47
CA PRO A 199 28.53 -5.86 9.67
C PRO A 199 27.98 -7.23 9.30
N ILE A 200 28.81 -8.26 9.43
CA ILE A 200 28.32 -9.62 9.44
C ILE A 200 27.44 -9.62 10.68
N VAL A 201 26.13 -9.43 10.49
CA VAL A 201 25.17 -9.96 11.44
C VAL A 201 25.37 -11.45 11.26
N GLN A 202 26.34 -11.98 12.01
CA GLN A 202 26.23 -13.34 12.48
C GLN A 202 24.90 -13.27 13.22
N ASN A 203 23.84 -13.75 12.60
CA ASN A 203 22.83 -14.43 13.37
C ASN A 203 23.63 -15.55 14.03
N THR A 204 24.24 -15.25 15.17
CA THR A 204 24.38 -16.22 16.21
C THR A 204 22.93 -16.53 16.51
N THR A 205 22.40 -17.51 15.79
CA THR A 205 21.45 -18.41 16.41
C THR A 205 22.28 -18.98 17.56
N GLU A 206 22.26 -18.30 18.70
CA GLU A 206 22.43 -18.99 19.95
C GLU A 206 21.32 -20.03 19.89
N TYR A 207 21.71 -21.24 19.48
CA TYR A 207 21.04 -22.41 19.96
C TYR A 207 21.18 -22.28 21.47
N ILE A 208 20.16 -21.72 22.10
CA ILE A 208 19.86 -22.03 23.47
C ILE A 208 19.67 -23.54 23.42
N ASN A 209 20.73 -24.28 23.73
CA ASN A 209 20.60 -25.62 24.21
C ASN A 209 19.73 -25.48 25.46
N THR A 210 18.42 -25.62 25.27
CA THR A 210 17.57 -26.16 26.32
C THR A 210 18.02 -27.60 26.50
N SER A 211 19.18 -27.79 27.14
CA SER A 211 19.31 -28.88 28.10
C SER A 211 18.10 -28.73 29.00
N GLU A 212 17.23 -29.73 28.94
CA GLU A 212 16.05 -29.90 29.77
C GLU A 212 16.41 -29.47 31.19
N VAL A 213 15.98 -28.26 31.55
CA VAL A 213 15.82 -27.93 32.95
C VAL A 213 14.54 -28.66 33.32
N GLU A 214 14.70 -29.77 34.06
CA GLU A 214 13.63 -30.37 34.84
C GLU A 214 12.95 -29.25 35.63
N THR A 215 11.88 -28.73 35.06
CA THR A 215 10.99 -27.81 35.75
C THR A 215 9.99 -28.71 36.46
N THR A 216 10.17 -28.80 37.78
CA THR A 216 9.15 -29.31 38.70
C THR A 216 7.82 -28.67 38.37
N ALA A 217 6.96 -29.40 37.67
CA ALA A 217 5.59 -29.04 37.39
C ALA A 217 4.81 -29.09 38.69
N ASN A 218 4.74 -27.96 39.39
CA ASN A 218 3.83 -27.78 40.52
C ASN A 218 3.35 -26.34 40.59
N GLN A 219 2.73 -25.86 39.51
CA GLN A 219 1.94 -24.61 39.53
C GLN A 219 1.07 -24.49 38.27
N GLN A 220 0.12 -25.41 38.11
CA GLN A 220 -0.89 -25.34 37.03
C GLN A 220 -2.27 -25.80 37.53
N ASN A 221 -2.68 -25.30 38.71
CA ASN A 221 -3.99 -25.61 39.29
C ASN A 221 -4.78 -24.39 39.83
N GLU A 222 -4.22 -23.18 39.82
CA GLU A 222 -4.92 -22.00 40.36
C GLU A 222 -5.71 -21.19 39.32
N THR A 223 -5.24 -21.09 38.08
CA THR A 223 -5.91 -20.25 37.06
C THR A 223 -7.14 -20.89 36.43
N ASP A 224 -7.18 -22.22 36.30
CA ASP A 224 -8.31 -22.93 35.68
C ASP A 224 -9.52 -23.03 36.63
N ASN A 225 -9.26 -23.11 37.95
CA ASN A 225 -10.32 -23.11 38.96
C ASN A 225 -11.00 -21.74 39.10
N MET A 226 -10.24 -20.64 38.94
CA MET A 226 -10.82 -19.29 39.00
C MET A 226 -11.77 -19.04 37.81
N LEU A 227 -11.42 -19.51 36.62
CA LEU A 227 -12.28 -19.45 35.43
C LEU A 227 -13.56 -20.28 35.61
N PHE A 228 -13.46 -21.49 36.18
CA PHE A 228 -14.64 -22.32 36.47
C PHE A 228 -15.59 -21.68 37.51
N ILE A 229 -15.04 -21.07 38.57
CA ILE A 229 -15.83 -20.40 39.61
C ILE A 229 -16.56 -19.17 39.07
N VAL A 230 -15.88 -18.36 38.23
CA VAL A 230 -16.47 -17.15 37.63
C VAL A 230 -17.63 -17.47 36.69
N PHE A 231 -17.60 -18.60 35.99
CA PHE A 231 -18.70 -19.00 35.09
C PHE A 231 -19.80 -19.83 35.77
N ALA A 232 -19.50 -20.60 36.81
CA ALA A 232 -20.50 -21.47 37.45
C ALA A 232 -21.47 -20.72 38.38
N ILE A 233 -21.00 -19.72 39.13
CA ILE A 233 -21.82 -18.98 40.12
C ILE A 233 -22.97 -18.19 39.46
N PRO A 234 -22.76 -17.43 38.36
CA PRO A 234 -23.84 -16.69 37.71
C PRO A 234 -24.92 -17.60 37.13
N VAL A 235 -24.52 -18.74 36.56
CA VAL A 235 -25.46 -19.72 35.98
C VAL A 235 -26.32 -20.35 37.08
N LEU A 236 -25.73 -20.69 38.22
CA LEU A 236 -26.46 -21.28 39.34
C LEU A 236 -27.46 -20.27 39.95
N LEU A 237 -27.09 -19.00 40.05
CA LEU A 237 -27.99 -17.92 40.50
C LEU A 237 -29.18 -17.73 39.54
N ILE A 238 -28.96 -17.80 38.22
CA ILE A 238 -30.03 -17.71 37.22
C ILE A 238 -31.00 -18.89 37.37
N ILE A 239 -30.49 -20.12 37.53
CA ILE A 239 -31.34 -21.30 37.73
C ILE A 239 -32.15 -21.17 39.02
N LEU A 240 -31.54 -20.69 40.11
CA LEU A 240 -32.20 -20.53 41.40
C LEU A 240 -33.29 -19.44 41.34
N LEU A 241 -33.04 -18.33 40.62
CA LEU A 241 -34.03 -17.29 40.34
C LEU A 241 -35.21 -17.82 39.52
N ILE A 242 -34.95 -18.60 38.46
CA ILE A 242 -36.02 -19.22 37.65
C ILE A 242 -36.87 -20.16 38.51
N THR A 243 -36.22 -20.94 39.38
CA THR A 243 -36.90 -21.92 40.23
C THR A 243 -37.74 -21.24 41.31
N LEU A 244 -37.23 -20.17 41.93
CA LEU A 244 -37.98 -19.37 42.90
C LEU A 244 -39.14 -18.59 42.25
N TYR A 245 -38.94 -18.08 41.03
CA TYR A 245 -39.98 -17.35 40.29
C TYR A 245 -41.11 -18.27 39.83
N ARG A 246 -40.83 -19.54 39.51
CA ARG A 246 -41.85 -20.56 39.21
C ARG A 246 -42.57 -21.13 40.43
N ARG A 247 -42.12 -20.81 41.65
CA ARG A 247 -42.70 -21.30 42.91
C ARG A 247 -43.62 -20.29 43.61
N LYS A 248 -43.86 -19.13 42.98
CA LYS A 248 -44.97 -18.21 43.27
C LYS A 248 -46.06 -18.42 42.24
#